data_AF-A0A0F9MU63-F1
#
_entry.id   AF-A0A0F9MU63-F1
#
_cell.length_a   1.000
_cell.length_b   1.000
_cell.length_c   1.000
_cell.angle_alpha   90.00
_cell.angle_beta   90.00
_cell.angle_gamma   90.00
#
_symmetry.space_group_name_H-M   'P 1'
#
loop_
_entity.id
_entity.type
_entity.pdbx_description
1 polymer ?
#
loop_
_entity_poly.entity_id
_entity_poly.type
_entity_poly.pdbx_seq_one_letter_code
_entity_poly.pdbx_strand_id
1 'polypeptide(L)'
;MSETEEVEEKDNSFIKIVSRNHPIFKNRGSILYSMQNGKLNAEKLPTVPDNVIICDGCNELIKDEEVGLLMLEPNRCWGTQCKNCRVEHFSELPVVRE
;
A
#
# COMPACT_ATOMS: atom_id res chain seq x y z
N MET A 1 16.62 12.68 -37.61
CA MET A 1 16.64 12.93 -36.16
C MET A 1 15.20 12.78 -35.71
N SER A 2 14.86 11.61 -35.16
CA SER A 2 13.52 11.32 -34.68
C SER A 2 13.33 11.99 -33.32
N GLU A 3 12.45 12.98 -33.28
CA GLU A 3 11.95 13.59 -32.06
C GLU A 3 11.23 12.48 -31.28
N THR A 4 11.80 12.07 -30.15
CA THR A 4 11.09 11.24 -29.18
C THR A 4 10.02 12.13 -28.55
N GLU A 5 8.77 11.91 -28.94
CA GLU A 5 7.61 12.47 -28.26
C GLU A 5 7.66 12.01 -26.79
N GLU A 6 7.85 12.96 -25.87
CA GLU A 6 7.69 12.72 -24.44
C GLU A 6 6.22 12.41 -24.19
N VAL A 7 5.90 11.14 -23.99
CA VAL A 7 4.57 10.73 -23.52
C VAL A 7 4.44 11.26 -22.11
N GLU A 8 3.64 12.32 -21.91
CA GLU A 8 3.25 12.76 -20.58
C GLU A 8 2.58 11.58 -19.86
N GLU A 9 3.30 10.99 -18.90
CA GLU A 9 2.80 9.90 -18.08
C GLU A 9 1.70 10.48 -17.18
N LYS A 10 0.44 10.14 -17.46
CA LYS A 10 -0.68 10.57 -16.63
C LYS A 10 -0.55 9.97 -15.24
N ASP A 11 -0.33 10.82 -14.24
CA ASP A 11 -0.36 10.41 -12.83
C ASP A 11 -1.77 9.92 -12.47
N ASN A 12 -1.87 8.63 -12.15
CA ASN A 12 -3.10 7.96 -11.74
C ASN A 12 -3.12 7.70 -10.23
N SER A 13 -2.28 8.40 -9.46
CA SER A 13 -2.16 8.21 -8.03
C SER A 13 -3.34 8.83 -7.27
N PHE A 14 -3.82 8.14 -6.24
CA PHE A 14 -4.89 8.63 -5.36
C PHE A 14 -4.81 7.99 -3.98
N ILE A 15 -5.52 8.58 -3.01
CA ILE A 15 -5.74 7.97 -1.70
C ILE A 15 -7.12 7.35 -1.66
N LYS A 16 -7.18 6.04 -1.43
CA LYS A 16 -8.44 5.34 -1.16
C LYS A 16 -8.66 5.22 0.34
N ILE A 17 -9.74 5.80 0.85
CA ILE A 17 -10.13 5.68 2.26
C ILE A 17 -11.02 4.46 2.39
N VAL A 18 -10.64 3.53 3.27
CA VAL A 18 -11.39 2.32 3.57
C VAL A 18 -11.57 2.17 5.08
N SER A 19 -12.60 1.41 5.49
CA SER A 19 -12.72 1.00 6.89
C SER A 19 -11.52 0.16 7.34
N ARG A 20 -11.14 0.27 8.61
CA ARG A 20 -10.20 -0.65 9.28
C ARG A 20 -10.58 -2.12 9.13
N ASN A 21 -11.87 -2.42 9.01
CA ASN A 21 -12.38 -3.78 8.86
C ASN A 21 -12.42 -4.26 7.39
N HIS A 22 -11.89 -3.46 6.46
CA HIS A 22 -11.88 -3.75 5.04
C HIS A 22 -11.14 -5.07 4.75
N PRO A 23 -11.63 -5.92 3.82
CA PRO A 23 -11.05 -7.23 3.54
C PRO A 23 -9.56 -7.24 3.20
N ILE A 24 -9.01 -6.12 2.68
CA ILE A 24 -7.58 -5.98 2.37
C ILE A 24 -6.67 -6.21 3.59
N PHE A 25 -7.16 -5.98 4.80
CA PHE A 25 -6.38 -6.14 6.03
C PHE A 25 -6.45 -7.55 6.62
N LYS A 26 -7.28 -8.43 6.07
CA LYS A 26 -7.53 -9.77 6.59
C LYS A 26 -6.54 -10.79 6.02
N ASN A 27 -6.08 -11.72 6.86
CA ASN A 27 -5.20 -12.83 6.46
C ASN A 27 -3.91 -12.39 5.74
N ARG A 28 -3.39 -11.20 6.07
CA ARG A 28 -2.15 -10.68 5.45
C ARG A 28 -0.97 -11.54 5.88
N GLY A 29 -0.24 -12.08 4.91
CA GLY A 29 0.94 -12.89 5.15
C GLY A 29 1.91 -12.79 3.99
N SER A 30 3.16 -13.13 4.26
CA SER A 30 4.23 -13.10 3.27
C SER A 30 4.85 -14.48 3.13
N ILE A 31 5.32 -14.80 1.92
CA ILE A 31 6.12 -15.98 1.65
C ILE A 31 7.53 -15.50 1.37
N LEU A 32 8.48 -15.98 2.16
CA LEU A 32 9.89 -15.76 1.94
C LEU A 32 10.38 -16.81 0.94
N TYR A 33 10.86 -16.35 -0.21
CA TYR A 33 11.52 -17.18 -1.20
C TYR A 33 13.04 -17.05 -1.03
N SER A 34 13.74 -18.17 -0.88
CA SER A 34 15.19 -18.19 -0.75
C SER A 34 15.81 -19.27 -1.66
N MET A 35 17.04 -19.03 -2.12
CA MET A 35 17.80 -20.00 -2.91
C MET A 35 18.90 -20.61 -2.05
N GLN A 36 18.88 -21.92 -1.88
CA GLN A 36 19.93 -22.65 -1.15
C GLN A 36 20.38 -23.85 -1.97
N ASN A 37 21.69 -23.94 -2.26
CA ASN A 37 22.30 -24.99 -3.08
C ASN A 37 21.59 -25.20 -4.44
N GLY A 38 21.20 -24.11 -5.11
CA GLY A 38 20.50 -24.15 -6.40
C GLY A 38 19.03 -24.58 -6.32
N LYS A 39 18.46 -24.79 -5.12
CA LYS A 39 17.04 -25.09 -4.92
C LYS A 39 16.31 -23.87 -4.37
N LEU A 40 15.11 -23.61 -4.91
CA LEU A 40 14.19 -22.61 -4.39
C LEU A 40 13.44 -23.19 -3.19
N ASN A 41 13.56 -22.52 -2.05
CA ASN A 41 12.80 -22.80 -0.85
C ASN A 41 11.77 -21.69 -0.65
N ALA A 42 10.57 -22.06 -0.19
CA ALA A 42 9.52 -21.13 0.15
C ALA A 42 9.12 -21.36 1.61
N GLU A 43 9.21 -20.32 2.42
CA GLU A 43 8.83 -20.33 3.83
C GLU A 43 7.68 -19.37 4.07
N LYS A 44 6.60 -19.86 4.68
CA LYS A 44 5.48 -19.00 5.05
C LYS A 44 5.81 -18.25 6.34
N LEU A 45 5.88 -16.93 6.27
CA LEU A 45 6.10 -16.10 7.45
C LEU A 45 4.84 -16.02 8.32
N PRO A 46 4.97 -15.66 9.61
CA PRO A 46 3.83 -15.44 10.48
C PRO A 46 2.81 -14.48 9.84
N THR A 47 1.53 -14.83 9.96
CA THR A 47 0.44 -13.97 9.51
C THR A 47 0.40 -12.70 10.36
N VAL A 48 0.32 -11.55 9.70
CA VAL A 48 0.13 -10.27 10.38
C VAL A 48 -1.29 -10.25 10.94
N PRO A 49 -1.48 -9.98 12.25
CA PRO A 49 -2.82 -9.92 12.83
C PRO A 49 -3.71 -8.89 12.10
N ASP A 50 -4.97 -9.24 11.86
CA ASP A 50 -5.92 -8.39 11.12
C ASP A 50 -6.08 -6.99 11.72
N ASN A 51 -5.94 -6.87 13.05
CA ASN A 51 -6.04 -5.61 13.79
C ASN A 51 -4.75 -4.78 13.79
N VAL A 52 -3.64 -5.27 13.23
CA VAL A 52 -2.34 -4.58 13.23
C VAL A 52 -2.12 -3.90 11.88
N ILE A 53 -2.45 -2.61 11.79
CA ILE A 53 -2.25 -1.79 10.59
C ILE A 53 -1.20 -0.73 10.93
N ILE A 54 -0.10 -0.71 10.18
CA ILE A 54 1.05 0.18 10.43
C ILE A 54 1.13 1.17 9.28
N CYS A 55 1.25 2.46 9.59
CA CYS A 55 1.42 3.50 8.58
C CYS A 55 2.82 3.42 7.95
N ASP A 56 2.91 3.37 6.62
CA ASP A 56 4.21 3.31 5.94
C ASP A 56 4.97 4.64 6.00
N GLY A 57 4.25 5.78 6.15
CA GLY A 57 4.87 7.10 6.30
C GLY A 57 5.62 7.30 7.63
N CYS A 58 4.99 6.97 8.76
CA CYS A 58 5.54 7.22 10.10
C CYS A 58 5.87 5.97 10.92
N ASN A 59 5.60 4.76 10.40
CA ASN A 59 5.77 3.47 11.09
C ASN A 59 4.95 3.29 12.39
N GLU A 60 3.99 4.18 12.64
CA GLU A 60 3.10 4.08 13.80
C GLU A 60 1.88 3.19 13.51
N LEU A 61 1.34 2.60 14.58
CA LEU A 61 0.09 1.84 14.49
C LEU A 61 -1.07 2.79 14.18
N ILE A 62 -1.73 2.58 13.04
CA ILE A 62 -2.99 3.25 12.72
C ILE A 62 -4.04 2.66 13.65
N LYS A 63 -4.70 3.48 14.47
CA LYS A 63 -5.79 3.08 15.37
C LYS A 63 -7.16 3.61 14.93
N ASP A 64 -7.17 4.49 13.94
CA ASP A 64 -8.39 5.09 13.41
C ASP A 64 -9.31 4.05 12.75
N GLU A 65 -10.60 4.37 12.70
CA GLU A 65 -11.64 3.57 12.02
C GLU A 65 -11.49 3.59 10.50
N GLU A 66 -10.87 4.65 9.97
CA GLU A 66 -10.58 4.81 8.54
C GLU A 66 -9.08 4.74 8.31
N VAL A 67 -8.69 4.04 7.25
CA VAL A 67 -7.29 3.89 6.82
C VAL A 67 -7.16 4.40 5.39
N GLY A 68 -6.14 5.22 5.13
CA GLY A 68 -5.78 5.61 3.77
C GLY A 68 -4.94 4.54 3.10
N LEU A 69 -5.27 4.17 1.87
CA LEU A 69 -4.45 3.34 1.00
C LEU A 69 -3.85 4.25 -0.08
N LEU A 70 -2.52 4.27 -0.20
CA LEU A 70 -1.83 4.90 -1.32
C LEU A 70 -1.97 3.98 -2.54
N MET A 71 -2.66 4.46 -3.56
CA MET A 71 -2.89 3.76 -4.82
C MET A 71 -2.08 4.48 -5.89
N LEU A 72 -1.09 3.81 -6.49
CA LEU A 72 -0.38 4.36 -7.68
C LEU A 72 -1.02 3.87 -8.99
N GLU A 73 -1.82 2.81 -8.90
CA GLU A 73 -2.64 2.27 -10.00
C GLU A 73 -4.02 1.88 -9.42
N PRO A 74 -5.10 1.87 -10.21
CA PRO A 74 -6.47 1.62 -9.71
C PRO A 74 -6.65 0.35 -8.87
N ASN A 75 -5.88 -0.70 -9.16
CA ASN A 75 -6.02 -2.01 -8.51
C ASN A 75 -4.79 -2.41 -7.68
N ARG A 76 -3.87 -1.46 -7.42
CA ARG A 76 -2.61 -1.76 -6.76
C ARG A 76 -2.38 -0.83 -5.58
N CYS A 77 -2.62 -1.37 -4.39
CA CYS A 77 -2.26 -0.72 -3.13
C CYS A 77 -0.74 -0.77 -2.97
N TRP A 78 -0.12 0.40 -2.83
CA TRP A 78 1.30 0.57 -2.62
C TRP A 78 1.67 0.73 -1.15
N GLY A 79 0.77 1.28 -0.35
CA GLY A 79 1.00 1.43 1.07
C GLY A 79 -0.22 1.89 1.84
N THR A 80 -0.11 1.89 3.15
CA THR A 80 -1.14 2.35 4.08
C THR A 80 -0.67 3.63 4.78
N GLN A 81 -1.56 4.60 4.91
CA GLN A 81 -1.28 5.93 5.42
C GLN A 81 -2.24 6.27 6.56
N CYS A 82 -1.69 6.73 7.69
CA CYS A 82 -2.50 7.33 8.75
C CYS A 82 -3.06 8.68 8.27
N LYS A 83 -4.06 9.19 8.98
CA LYS A 83 -4.70 10.48 8.65
C LYS A 83 -3.67 11.62 8.56
N ASN A 84 -2.68 11.64 9.45
CA ASN A 84 -1.68 12.69 9.51
C ASN A 84 -0.72 12.62 8.32
N CYS A 85 -0.08 11.48 8.07
CA CYS A 85 0.82 11.30 6.92
C CYS A 85 0.12 11.53 5.58
N ARG A 86 -1.17 11.15 5.47
CA ARG A 86 -1.99 11.48 4.30
C ARG A 86 -2.07 13.00 4.07
N VAL A 87 -2.37 13.76 5.13
CA VAL A 87 -2.51 15.22 5.03
C VAL A 87 -1.15 15.90 4.82
N GLU A 88 -0.10 15.36 5.42
CA GLU A 88 1.24 15.95 5.39
C GLU A 88 1.96 15.72 4.05
N HIS A 89 1.87 14.51 3.50
CA HIS A 89 2.67 14.11 2.33
C HIS A 89 1.84 13.92 1.05
N PHE A 90 0.52 13.78 1.17
CA PHE A 90 -0.36 13.39 0.06
C PHE A 90 -1.63 14.25 -0.02
N SER A 91 -1.56 15.52 0.42
CA SER A 91 -2.70 16.44 0.44
C SER A 91 -3.25 16.77 -0.95
N GLU A 92 -2.40 16.72 -1.97
CA GLU A 92 -2.74 17.06 -3.35
C GLU A 92 -3.35 15.87 -4.11
N LEU A 93 -3.20 14.65 -3.58
CA LEU A 93 -3.76 13.47 -4.22
C LEU A 93 -5.28 13.44 -4.09
N PRO A 94 -6.01 13.05 -5.15
CA PRO A 94 -7.45 12.81 -5.09
C PRO A 94 -7.79 11.79 -3.99
N VAL A 95 -8.95 11.99 -3.35
CA VAL A 95 -9.43 11.09 -2.31
C VAL A 95 -10.70 10.39 -2.77
N VAL A 96 -10.68 9.06 -2.75
CA VAL A 96 -11.84 8.20 -3.06
C VAL A 96 -12.25 7.48 -1.77
N ARG A 97 -13.56 7.45 -1.47
CA ARG A 97 -14.10 6.76 -0.29
C ARG A 97 -14.89 5.53 -0.72
N GLU A 98 -14.71 4.42 -0.01
CA GLU A 98 -15.49 3.18 -0.13
C GLU A 98 -16.18 2.82 1.18
#